data_AF-A0AAU4N7B5-F1
#
_entry.id   AF-A0AAU4N7B5-F1
#
_cell.length_a   1.000
_cell.length_b   1.000
_cell.length_c   1.000
_cell.angle_alpha   90.00
_cell.angle_beta   90.00
_cell.angle_gamma   90.00
#
_symmetry.space_group_name_H-M   'P 1'
#
loop_
_entity.id
_entity.type
_entity.pdbx_description
1 polymer ?
#
loop_
_entity_poly.entity_id
_entity_poly.type
_entity_poly.pdbx_seq_one_letter_code
_entity_poly.pdbx_strand_id
1 'polypeptide(L)'
;MPSPAADPTALPGRPAPPRRLWGKVVQALLAGAAGVALTAVFFTVLWWPRSDVTYRSSAPSSVTYEDDSAHHLGLVHEHTLSGRHSYRLVIGRDPGLSYGHWVGVDTDLGADGIESTTWTTAGVRVRFPTGHEVFVPAKFFLYGR
;
A
#
# COMPACT_ATOMS: atom_id res chain seq x y z
N MET A 1 66.48 -9.30 69.35
CA MET A 1 65.47 -9.79 68.39
C MET A 1 64.85 -8.59 67.69
N PRO A 2 64.97 -8.46 66.36
CA PRO A 2 64.51 -7.30 65.61
C PRO A 2 63.00 -7.35 65.33
N SER A 3 62.35 -6.19 65.44
CA SER A 3 60.92 -5.96 65.20
C SER A 3 60.67 -5.75 63.70
N PRO A 4 59.65 -6.39 63.07
CA PRO A 4 59.40 -6.21 61.64
C PRO A 4 58.68 -4.88 61.38
N ALA A 5 59.26 -4.07 60.51
CA ALA A 5 58.69 -2.81 60.02
C ALA A 5 57.48 -3.08 59.11
N ALA A 6 56.37 -2.38 59.35
CA ALA A 6 55.19 -2.41 58.50
C ALA A 6 55.39 -1.56 57.24
N ASP A 7 54.99 -2.11 56.10
CA ASP A 7 55.07 -1.52 54.76
C ASP A 7 53.95 -0.46 54.56
N PRO A 8 54.27 0.84 54.35
CA PRO A 8 53.28 1.91 54.26
C PRO A 8 52.66 2.12 52.86
N THR A 9 52.83 1.18 51.92
CA THR A 9 52.49 1.40 50.50
C THR A 9 51.18 0.75 50.02
N ALA A 10 50.24 0.46 50.92
CA ALA A 10 48.92 -0.06 50.55
C ALA A 10 47.93 1.09 50.25
N LEU A 11 47.89 1.54 48.99
CA LEU A 11 46.85 2.49 48.54
C LEU A 11 45.46 1.83 48.56
N PRO A 12 44.41 2.54 49.04
CA PRO A 12 43.05 2.01 49.05
C PRO A 12 42.54 1.82 47.61
N GLY A 13 42.19 0.58 47.28
CA GLY A 13 41.64 0.21 45.98
C GLY A 13 40.38 1.02 45.65
N ARG A 14 40.41 1.74 44.53
CA ARG A 14 39.23 2.42 43.98
C ARG A 14 38.11 1.39 43.76
N PRO A 15 36.87 1.64 44.22
CA PRO A 15 35.75 0.75 43.92
C PRO A 15 35.51 0.73 42.41
N ALA A 16 35.57 -0.45 41.81
CA ALA A 16 35.24 -0.65 40.41
C ALA A 16 33.74 -0.31 40.18
N PRO A 17 33.39 0.41 39.10
CA PRO A 17 32.00 0.71 38.82
C PRO A 17 31.19 -0.58 38.60
N PRO A 18 29.92 -0.64 39.02
CA PRO A 18 29.10 -1.84 38.95
C PRO A 18 28.78 -2.20 37.49
N ARG A 19 29.58 -3.08 36.89
CA ARG A 19 29.42 -3.61 35.51
C ARG A 19 28.06 -4.27 35.23
N ARG A 20 27.26 -4.59 36.26
CA ARG A 20 26.00 -5.34 36.14
C ARG A 20 24.78 -4.51 35.75
N LEU A 21 24.78 -3.19 35.97
CA LEU A 21 23.61 -2.35 35.68
C LEU A 21 23.50 -1.97 34.20
N TRP A 22 24.62 -1.88 33.49
CA TRP A 22 24.65 -1.44 32.10
C TRP A 22 24.06 -2.46 31.12
N GLY A 23 24.27 -3.76 31.38
CA GLY A 23 23.71 -4.84 30.56
C GLY A 23 22.17 -4.87 30.59
N LYS A 24 21.55 -4.55 31.73
CA LYS A 24 20.08 -4.50 31.86
C LYS A 24 19.47 -3.31 31.11
N VAL A 25 20.14 -2.16 31.11
CA VAL A 25 19.70 -0.98 30.35
C VAL A 25 19.78 -1.24 28.85
N VAL A 26 20.88 -1.82 28.36
CA VAL A 26 21.02 -2.18 26.94
C VAL A 26 19.98 -3.23 26.51
N GLN A 27 19.73 -4.26 27.33
CA GLN A 27 18.68 -5.24 27.04
C GLN A 27 17.28 -4.60 27.00
N ALA A 28 16.97 -3.71 27.94
CA ALA A 28 15.69 -3.00 27.94
C ALA A 28 15.51 -2.12 26.70
N LEU A 29 16.56 -1.42 26.27
CA LEU A 29 16.54 -0.62 25.04
C LEU A 29 16.37 -1.47 23.78
N LEU A 30 17.06 -2.61 23.68
CA LEU A 30 16.92 -3.53 22.55
C LEU A 30 15.52 -4.15 22.50
N ALA A 31 14.97 -4.55 23.64
CA ALA A 31 13.60 -5.06 23.73
C ALA A 31 12.58 -3.99 23.34
N GLY A 32 12.78 -2.74 23.79
CA GLY A 32 11.96 -1.60 23.39
C GLY A 32 12.02 -1.34 21.88
N ALA A 33 13.23 -1.31 21.30
CA ALA A 33 13.43 -1.12 19.87
C ALA A 33 12.77 -2.24 19.04
N ALA A 34 12.90 -3.49 19.46
CA ALA A 34 12.24 -4.63 18.81
C ALA A 34 10.70 -4.51 18.88
N GLY A 35 10.16 -4.11 20.04
CA GLY A 35 8.72 -3.87 20.19
C GLY A 35 8.19 -2.78 19.25
N VAL A 36 8.92 -1.66 19.14
CA VAL A 36 8.58 -0.58 18.20
C VAL A 36 8.64 -1.06 16.76
N ALA A 37 9.69 -1.80 16.38
CA ALA A 37 9.84 -2.33 15.03
C ALA A 37 8.69 -3.28 14.65
N LEU A 38 8.34 -4.23 15.54
CA LEU A 38 7.23 -5.16 15.32
C LEU A 38 5.89 -4.42 15.19
N THR A 39 5.67 -3.40 16.03
CA THR A 39 4.46 -2.57 15.98
C THR A 39 4.38 -1.83 14.64
N ALA A 40 5.47 -1.21 14.20
CA ALA A 40 5.53 -0.50 12.92
C ALA A 40 5.25 -1.44 11.74
N VAL A 41 5.85 -2.64 11.71
CA VAL A 41 5.58 -3.66 10.68
C VAL A 41 4.12 -4.07 10.69
N PHE A 42 3.54 -4.33 11.86
CA PHE A 42 2.13 -4.72 12.00
C PHE A 42 1.19 -3.65 11.44
N PHE A 43 1.38 -2.38 11.79
CA PHE A 43 0.57 -1.28 11.24
C PHE A 43 0.78 -1.09 9.74
N THR A 44 2.00 -1.32 9.24
CA THR A 44 2.30 -1.26 7.81
C THR A 44 1.50 -2.31 7.05
N VAL A 45 1.43 -3.54 7.57
CA VAL A 45 0.64 -4.63 6.96
C VAL A 45 -0.86 -4.33 7.01
N LEU A 46 -1.37 -3.75 8.09
CA LEU A 46 -2.80 -3.41 8.22
C LEU A 46 -3.26 -2.32 7.24
N TRP A 47 -2.39 -1.36 6.95
CA TRP A 47 -2.67 -0.25 6.04
C TRP A 47 -2.22 -0.50 4.60
N TRP A 48 -1.60 -1.64 4.32
CA TRP A 48 -1.21 -1.98 2.95
C TRP A 48 -2.46 -2.19 2.08
N PRO A 49 -2.63 -1.43 0.99
CA PRO A 49 -3.79 -1.58 0.12
C PRO A 49 -3.69 -2.89 -0.67
N ARG A 50 -4.78 -3.65 -0.68
CA ARG A 50 -5.02 -4.76 -1.61
C ARG A 50 -5.96 -4.29 -2.69
N SER A 51 -5.75 -4.78 -3.90
CA SER A 51 -6.55 -4.42 -5.07
C SER A 51 -7.11 -5.67 -5.73
N ASP A 52 -8.41 -5.69 -5.98
CA ASP A 52 -9.10 -6.74 -6.72
C ASP A 52 -9.81 -6.13 -7.91
N VAL A 53 -9.78 -6.82 -9.06
CA VAL A 53 -10.53 -6.40 -10.24
C VAL A 53 -11.90 -7.07 -10.20
N THR A 54 -12.94 -6.30 -9.88
CA THR A 54 -14.31 -6.81 -9.71
C THR A 54 -15.11 -6.85 -11.02
N TYR A 55 -14.69 -6.09 -12.03
CA TYR A 55 -15.29 -6.10 -13.36
C TYR A 55 -14.24 -5.89 -14.44
N ARG A 56 -14.43 -6.52 -15.60
CA ARG A 56 -13.61 -6.32 -16.80
C ARG A 56 -14.47 -6.22 -18.05
N SER A 57 -14.09 -5.32 -18.94
CA SER A 57 -14.62 -5.22 -20.29
C SER A 57 -13.50 -4.85 -21.26
N SER A 58 -13.53 -5.42 -22.46
CA SER A 58 -12.58 -5.08 -23.53
C SER A 58 -13.32 -4.37 -24.66
N ALA A 59 -12.67 -3.40 -25.27
CA ALA A 59 -13.18 -2.77 -26.48
C ALA A 59 -13.37 -3.86 -27.57
N PRO A 60 -14.55 -3.93 -28.21
CA PRO A 60 -14.78 -4.87 -29.30
C PRO A 60 -13.93 -4.48 -30.50
N SER A 61 -13.58 -5.46 -31.35
CA SER A 61 -12.77 -5.24 -32.56
C SER A 61 -13.42 -4.30 -33.59
N SER A 62 -14.71 -4.01 -33.46
CA SER A 62 -15.42 -3.02 -34.26
C SER A 62 -15.10 -1.57 -33.86
N VAL A 63 -14.49 -1.35 -32.69
CA VAL A 63 -14.09 -0.02 -32.20
C VAL A 63 -12.58 0.09 -32.31
N THR A 64 -12.11 0.83 -33.31
CA THR A 64 -10.70 1.16 -33.49
C THR A 64 -10.45 2.58 -33.00
N TYR A 65 -9.44 2.74 -32.16
CA TYR A 65 -8.98 4.04 -31.68
C TYR A 65 -7.82 4.57 -32.52
N GLU A 66 -7.51 5.86 -32.39
CA GLU A 66 -6.45 6.54 -33.16
C GLU A 66 -5.04 5.97 -32.94
N ASP A 67 -4.86 5.14 -31.92
CA ASP A 67 -3.60 4.53 -31.58
C ASP A 67 -3.52 3.03 -31.91
N ASP A 68 -4.50 2.53 -32.67
CA ASP A 68 -4.62 1.16 -33.18
C ASP A 68 -4.41 0.06 -32.13
N SER A 69 -4.66 0.38 -30.86
CA SER A 69 -4.40 -0.51 -29.73
C SER A 69 -5.71 -1.05 -29.14
N ALA A 70 -5.68 -2.30 -28.69
CA ALA A 70 -6.77 -2.85 -27.89
C ALA A 70 -6.84 -2.12 -26.54
N HIS A 71 -8.07 -1.84 -26.09
CA HIS A 71 -8.32 -1.15 -24.84
C HIS A 71 -9.17 -2.00 -23.90
N HIS A 72 -8.87 -1.86 -22.62
CA HIS A 72 -9.49 -2.60 -21.53
C HIS A 72 -9.99 -1.60 -20.50
N LEU A 73 -11.15 -1.92 -19.93
CA LEU A 73 -11.73 -1.23 -18.79
C LEU A 73 -11.86 -2.25 -17.66
N GLY A 74 -11.56 -1.82 -16.44
CA GLY A 74 -11.94 -2.58 -15.27
C GLY A 74 -12.36 -1.70 -14.10
N LEU A 75 -13.19 -2.27 -13.25
CA LEU A 75 -13.48 -1.73 -11.93
C LEU A 75 -12.51 -2.38 -10.95
N VAL A 76 -11.68 -1.56 -10.31
CA VAL A 76 -10.71 -1.99 -9.31
C VAL A 76 -11.23 -1.58 -7.94
N HIS A 77 -11.41 -2.58 -7.08
CA HIS A 77 -11.71 -2.41 -5.67
C HIS A 77 -10.40 -2.41 -4.89
N GLU A 78 -10.09 -1.29 -4.26
CA GLU A 78 -9.00 -1.22 -3.29
C GLU A 78 -9.55 -1.28 -1.88
N HIS A 79 -8.94 -2.13 -1.05
CA HIS A 79 -9.31 -2.25 0.34
C HIS A 79 -8.08 -2.44 1.25
N THR A 80 -8.21 -2.03 2.51
CA THR A 80 -7.19 -2.27 3.55
C THR A 80 -7.76 -3.20 4.61
N LEU A 81 -6.89 -3.86 5.39
CA LEU A 81 -7.36 -4.66 6.53
C LEU A 81 -8.02 -3.81 7.62
N SER A 82 -7.73 -2.51 7.65
CA SER A 82 -8.39 -1.54 8.53
C SER A 82 -9.83 -1.18 8.13
N GLY A 83 -10.34 -1.71 7.00
CA GLY A 83 -11.72 -1.50 6.55
C GLY A 83 -11.96 -0.27 5.67
N ARG A 84 -10.90 0.42 5.22
CA ARG A 84 -11.04 1.43 4.16
C ARG A 84 -11.26 0.74 2.82
N HIS A 85 -12.26 1.20 2.07
CA HIS A 85 -12.58 0.76 0.72
C HIS A 85 -12.64 1.94 -0.24
N SER A 86 -12.17 1.74 -1.46
CA SER A 86 -12.30 2.69 -2.57
C SER A 86 -12.44 1.94 -3.89
N TYR A 87 -13.19 2.52 -4.83
CA TYR A 87 -13.38 1.96 -6.16
C TYR A 87 -12.85 2.92 -7.21
N ARG A 88 -12.24 2.38 -8.26
CA ARG A 88 -11.80 3.17 -9.40
C ARG A 88 -12.00 2.42 -10.70
N LEU A 89 -12.38 3.14 -11.74
CA LEU A 89 -12.28 2.65 -13.11
C LEU A 89 -10.84 2.82 -13.57
N VAL A 90 -10.29 1.80 -14.22
CA VAL A 90 -9.02 1.84 -14.91
C VAL A 90 -9.27 1.54 -16.37
N ILE A 91 -8.85 2.43 -17.27
CA ILE A 91 -9.06 2.29 -18.71
C ILE A 91 -7.72 2.51 -19.42
N GLY A 92 -7.30 1.55 -20.25
CA GLY A 92 -6.04 1.67 -20.96
C GLY A 92 -5.72 0.45 -21.80
N ARG A 93 -4.48 0.39 -22.29
CA ARG A 93 -4.00 -0.70 -23.15
C ARG A 93 -3.58 -1.95 -22.39
N ASP A 94 -3.30 -1.82 -21.09
CA ASP A 94 -2.83 -2.94 -20.28
C ASP A 94 -4.00 -3.87 -19.90
N PRO A 95 -4.02 -5.13 -20.37
CA PRO A 95 -5.04 -6.10 -19.96
C PRO A 95 -4.95 -6.47 -18.47
N GLY A 96 -3.80 -6.22 -17.83
CA GLY A 96 -3.59 -6.38 -16.40
C GLY A 96 -4.23 -5.27 -15.55
N LEU A 97 -4.64 -4.15 -16.17
CA LEU A 97 -5.19 -2.96 -15.51
C LEU A 97 -4.26 -2.39 -14.42
N SER A 98 -2.96 -2.64 -14.54
CA SER A 98 -1.93 -2.05 -13.68
C SER A 98 -1.59 -0.62 -14.10
N TYR A 99 -1.93 -0.26 -15.34
CA TYR A 99 -1.66 1.04 -15.92
C TYR A 99 -2.80 1.51 -16.84
N GLY A 100 -3.04 2.82 -16.86
CA GLY A 100 -4.07 3.48 -17.65
C GLY A 100 -4.72 4.64 -16.90
N HIS A 101 -5.77 5.20 -17.49
CA HIS A 101 -6.49 6.34 -16.97
C HIS A 101 -7.38 5.93 -15.81
N TRP A 102 -7.27 6.63 -14.69
CA TRP A 102 -8.04 6.33 -13.47
C TRP A 102 -9.17 7.33 -13.25
N VAL A 103 -10.35 6.81 -12.95
CA VAL A 103 -11.51 7.61 -12.55
C VAL A 103 -12.00 7.08 -11.20
N GLY A 104 -12.03 7.95 -10.19
CA GLY A 104 -12.61 7.60 -8.90
C GLY A 104 -14.10 7.32 -9.02
N VAL A 105 -14.55 6.25 -8.40
CA VAL A 105 -15.97 5.90 -8.29
C VAL A 105 -16.35 6.00 -6.82
N ASP A 106 -17.52 6.57 -6.56
CA ASP A 106 -18.09 6.57 -5.21
C ASP A 106 -18.15 5.14 -4.63
N THR A 107 -17.91 4.99 -3.34
CA THR A 107 -17.78 3.67 -2.71
C THR A 107 -19.10 2.89 -2.75
N ASP A 108 -20.23 3.54 -2.54
CA ASP A 108 -21.54 2.89 -2.56
C ASP A 108 -21.88 2.49 -3.99
N LEU A 109 -21.60 3.37 -4.96
CA LEU A 109 -21.82 3.09 -6.37
C LEU A 109 -20.94 1.94 -6.90
N GLY A 110 -19.66 1.91 -6.51
CA GLY A 110 -18.72 0.90 -6.94
C GLY A 110 -18.96 -0.47 -6.29
N ALA A 111 -19.51 -0.51 -5.07
CA ALA A 111 -19.85 -1.74 -4.38
C ALA A 111 -20.94 -2.56 -5.09
N ASP A 112 -21.89 -1.88 -5.75
CA ASP A 112 -22.93 -2.53 -6.58
C ASP A 112 -22.39 -3.05 -7.93
N GLY A 113 -21.15 -2.69 -8.29
CA GLY A 113 -20.50 -3.11 -9.53
C GLY A 113 -21.02 -2.40 -10.78
N ILE A 114 -20.64 -2.93 -11.94
CA ILE A 114 -21.02 -2.36 -13.25
C ILE A 114 -22.13 -3.22 -13.87
N GLU A 115 -23.22 -2.57 -14.26
CA GLU A 115 -24.33 -3.20 -14.98
C GLU A 115 -23.94 -3.44 -16.44
N SER A 116 -23.42 -2.41 -17.12
CA SER A 116 -23.03 -2.53 -18.53
C SER A 116 -21.96 -1.53 -18.94
N THR A 117 -21.26 -1.87 -20.03
CA THR A 117 -20.22 -1.03 -20.64
C THR A 117 -20.50 -0.92 -22.14
N THR A 118 -20.46 0.29 -22.68
CA THR A 118 -20.58 0.55 -24.12
C THR A 118 -19.36 1.29 -24.63
N TRP A 119 -18.64 0.65 -25.53
CA TRP A 119 -17.46 1.20 -26.19
C TRP A 119 -17.84 1.90 -27.48
N THR A 120 -17.25 3.08 -27.70
CA THR A 120 -17.38 3.86 -28.92
C THR A 120 -16.04 4.48 -29.28
N THR A 121 -15.88 4.97 -30.50
CA THR A 121 -14.67 5.71 -30.91
C THR A 121 -14.46 6.98 -30.09
N ALA A 122 -15.55 7.60 -29.57
CA ALA A 122 -15.47 8.79 -28.73
C ALA A 122 -15.03 8.50 -27.28
N GLY A 123 -15.14 7.24 -26.82
CA GLY A 123 -14.85 6.86 -25.44
C GLY A 123 -15.68 5.67 -24.96
N VAL A 124 -15.72 5.48 -23.65
CA VAL A 124 -16.44 4.38 -23.00
C VAL A 124 -17.49 4.92 -22.03
N ARG A 125 -18.72 4.38 -22.13
CA ARG A 125 -19.81 4.65 -21.21
C ARG A 125 -19.99 3.46 -20.29
N VAL A 126 -20.01 3.73 -19.00
CA VAL A 126 -20.22 2.75 -17.93
C VAL A 126 -21.54 3.07 -17.26
N ARG A 127 -22.40 2.07 -17.12
CA ARG A 127 -23.68 2.19 -16.43
C ARG A 127 -23.69 1.30 -15.20
N PHE A 128 -24.17 1.86 -14.10
CA PHE A 128 -24.28 1.19 -12.81
C PHE A 128 -25.72 0.73 -12.57
N PRO A 129 -25.95 -0.33 -11.76
CA PRO A 129 -27.30 -0.85 -11.47
C PRO A 129 -28.25 0.20 -10.88
N THR A 130 -27.71 1.21 -10.22
CA THR A 130 -28.46 2.34 -9.63
C THR A 130 -28.95 3.36 -10.67
N GLY A 131 -28.64 3.17 -11.96
CA GLY A 131 -28.98 4.08 -13.06
C GLY A 131 -27.99 5.22 -13.29
N HIS A 132 -26.95 5.34 -12.47
CA HIS A 132 -25.86 6.30 -12.70
C HIS A 132 -25.03 5.89 -13.91
N GLU A 133 -24.50 6.88 -14.62
CA GLU A 133 -23.64 6.67 -15.77
C GLU A 133 -22.38 7.53 -15.69
N VAL A 134 -21.27 6.95 -16.11
CA VAL A 134 -20.00 7.63 -16.28
C VAL A 134 -19.58 7.50 -17.73
N PHE A 135 -19.27 8.60 -18.38
CA PHE A 135 -18.66 8.61 -19.71
C PHE A 135 -17.22 9.07 -19.59
N VAL A 136 -16.29 8.24 -20.07
CA VAL A 136 -14.87 8.55 -20.13
C VAL A 136 -14.47 8.76 -21.60
N PRO A 137 -14.18 10.01 -22.01
CA PRO A 137 -13.72 10.30 -23.36
C PRO A 137 -12.40 9.60 -23.72
N ALA A 138 -12.29 9.13 -24.97
CA ALA A 138 -11.12 8.39 -25.47
C ALA A 138 -9.80 9.15 -25.26
N LYS A 139 -9.79 10.46 -25.53
CA LYS A 139 -8.62 11.33 -25.36
C LYS A 139 -7.91 11.25 -23.98
N PHE A 140 -8.58 10.72 -22.95
CA PHE A 140 -7.99 10.55 -21.62
C PHE A 140 -7.20 9.26 -21.44
N PHE A 141 -7.48 8.20 -22.20
CA PHE A 141 -6.84 6.89 -22.08
C PHE A 141 -6.05 6.45 -23.32
N LEU A 142 -6.16 7.19 -24.43
CA LEU A 142 -5.33 6.95 -25.61
C LEU A 142 -3.87 7.26 -25.34
N TYR A 143 -3.00 6.60 -26.10
CA TYR A 143 -1.54 6.80 -26.07
C TYR A 143 -0.86 6.39 -24.75
N GLY A 144 -1.50 5.49 -23.99
CA GLY A 144 -0.93 4.96 -22.75
C GLY A 144 -0.98 5.97 -21.61
N ARG A 145 -2.16 6.55 -21.38
CA ARG A 145 -2.45 7.36 -20.20
C ARG A 145 -3.41 6.65 -19.28
#